data_AF-A0A7S0GF13-F1
#
_entry.id   AF-A0A7S0GF13-F1
#
_cell.length_a   1.000
_cell.length_b   1.000
_cell.length_c   1.000
_cell.angle_alpha   90.00
_cell.angle_beta   90.00
_cell.angle_gamma   90.00
#
_symmetry.space_group_name_H-M   'P 1'
#
loop_
_entity.id
_entity.type
_entity.pdbx_description
1 polymer ?
#
loop_
_entity_poly.entity_id
_entity_poly.type
_entity_poly.pdbx_seq_one_letter_code
_entity_poly.pdbx_strand_id
1 'polypeptide(L)'
;YVLFTFERLRDVRIVYVPPQSLGNFGGDTDNFEWPRHTADFTLLRAYVGPNGDAAEYSEENVPYKPTSFIKMQKDGVKEGEFVFLLGFPGSTMRYAPTSRLEYSDQVAVPGMIADFGRKLGWISRYETDSEEAAMKLGGSKKGLLNEFKRSKGKLLMMKKLKLLEERTKEEEELIKLDASGDASRTLSRLAAIYDELKGYEDVS
;
A
#
# COMPACT_ATOMS: atom_id res chain seq x y z
N TYR A 1 -21.35 7.65 6.94
CA TYR A 1 -20.59 8.51 6.01
C TYR A 1 -20.03 9.69 6.78
N VAL A 2 -18.84 10.15 6.40
CA VAL A 2 -18.18 11.34 7.00
C VAL A 2 -17.81 12.26 5.84
N LEU A 3 -18.01 13.57 6.01
CA LEU A 3 -17.61 14.58 5.04
C LEU A 3 -16.31 15.25 5.52
N PHE A 4 -15.31 15.29 4.65
CA PHE A 4 -14.08 16.03 4.86
C PHE A 4 -14.02 17.21 3.91
N THR A 5 -13.74 18.39 4.44
CA THR A 5 -13.48 19.61 3.66
C THR A 5 -11.98 19.85 3.64
N PHE A 6 -11.42 20.06 2.45
CA PHE A 6 -10.00 20.29 2.28
C PHE A 6 -9.76 21.61 1.55
N GLU A 7 -8.77 22.37 2.02
CA GLU A 7 -8.13 23.39 1.21
C GLU A 7 -7.10 22.72 0.31
N ARG A 8 -7.19 22.96 -1.00
CA ARG A 8 -6.31 22.33 -1.99
C ARG A 8 -5.27 23.31 -2.50
N LEU A 9 -4.09 23.29 -1.88
CA LEU A 9 -2.92 24.03 -2.36
C LEU A 9 -2.43 23.41 -3.68
N ARG A 10 -2.31 24.21 -4.73
CA ARG A 10 -2.01 23.72 -6.10
C ARG A 10 -0.59 24.03 -6.56
N ASP A 11 0.03 25.05 -6.00
CA ASP A 11 1.45 25.38 -6.22
C ASP A 11 2.33 24.73 -5.14
N VAL A 12 2.95 23.59 -5.48
CA VAL A 12 3.89 22.87 -4.61
C VAL A 12 5.21 22.71 -5.34
N ARG A 13 6.29 23.24 -4.74
CA ARG A 13 7.62 23.30 -5.36
C ARG A 13 8.61 22.43 -4.59
N ILE A 14 9.53 21.82 -5.33
CA ILE A 14 10.65 21.08 -4.75
C ILE A 14 11.61 22.09 -4.11
N VAL A 15 12.00 21.82 -2.86
CA VAL A 15 13.02 22.58 -2.13
C VAL A 15 14.33 21.80 -2.07
N TYR A 16 14.25 20.50 -1.80
CA TYR A 16 15.43 19.66 -1.66
C TYR A 16 15.12 18.21 -2.01
N VAL A 17 16.02 17.59 -2.76
CA VAL A 17 16.03 16.16 -3.04
C VAL A 17 17.43 15.66 -2.66
N PRO A 18 17.57 14.64 -1.80
CA PRO A 18 18.87 14.06 -1.50
C PRO A 18 19.47 13.40 -2.75
N PRO A 19 20.81 13.26 -2.84
CA PRO A 19 21.44 12.47 -3.89
C PRO A 19 20.83 11.07 -3.99
N GLN A 20 20.68 10.55 -5.20
CA GLN A 20 20.07 9.23 -5.42
C GLN A 20 20.78 8.11 -4.65
N SER A 21 22.10 8.22 -4.46
CA SER A 21 22.90 7.28 -3.67
C SER A 21 22.48 7.22 -2.20
N LEU A 22 21.86 8.28 -1.65
CA LEU A 22 21.32 8.32 -0.29
C LEU A 22 19.81 8.03 -0.28
N GLY A 23 19.06 8.68 -1.17
CA GLY A 23 17.61 8.54 -1.26
C GLY A 23 17.13 7.17 -1.70
N ASN A 24 17.96 6.43 -2.47
CA ASN A 24 17.70 5.06 -2.91
C ASN A 24 18.85 4.12 -2.54
N PHE A 25 19.55 4.40 -1.43
CA PHE A 25 20.59 3.51 -0.90
C PHE A 25 20.02 2.10 -0.67
N GLY A 26 20.77 1.07 -1.08
CA GLY A 26 20.34 -0.34 -1.02
C GLY A 26 19.38 -0.78 -2.13
N GLY A 27 18.75 0.16 -2.83
CA GLY A 27 17.86 -0.10 -3.97
C GLY A 27 16.81 -1.18 -3.71
N ASP A 28 16.63 -2.06 -4.69
CA ASP A 28 15.67 -3.17 -4.62
C ASP A 28 16.12 -4.30 -3.69
N THR A 29 17.41 -4.39 -3.36
CA THR A 29 17.98 -5.41 -2.46
C THR A 29 17.48 -5.20 -1.04
N ASP A 30 17.55 -3.96 -0.56
CA ASP A 30 17.18 -3.64 0.81
C ASP A 30 15.65 -3.42 0.95
N ASN A 31 14.87 -3.48 -0.15
CA ASN A 31 13.46 -3.13 -0.13
C ASN A 31 12.67 -4.14 0.72
N PHE A 32 11.95 -3.67 1.74
CA PHE A 32 11.29 -4.48 2.79
C PHE A 32 12.23 -5.22 3.76
N GLU A 33 13.52 -4.90 3.77
CA GLU A 33 14.50 -5.51 4.67
C GLU A 33 14.83 -4.62 5.87
N TRP A 34 15.25 -5.26 6.96
CA TRP A 34 15.87 -4.64 8.13
C TRP A 34 17.14 -5.42 8.50
N PRO A 35 18.28 -4.76 8.79
CA PRO A 35 18.51 -3.33 8.97
C PRO A 35 18.43 -2.51 7.67
N ARG A 36 18.05 -1.23 7.77
CA ARG A 36 17.86 -0.31 6.63
C ARG A 36 18.61 0.99 6.89
N HIS A 37 19.25 1.53 5.85
CA HIS A 37 20.12 2.72 5.95
C HIS A 37 19.81 3.80 4.89
N THR A 38 18.60 3.78 4.32
CA THR A 38 18.16 4.69 3.25
C THR A 38 17.64 6.01 3.80
N ALA A 39 18.07 7.14 3.23
CA ALA A 39 17.59 8.47 3.56
C ALA A 39 16.42 8.87 2.63
N ASP A 40 15.31 8.15 2.73
CA ASP A 40 14.15 8.28 1.84
C ASP A 40 13.26 9.48 2.22
N PHE A 41 13.65 10.68 1.81
CA PHE A 41 12.85 11.90 1.98
C PHE A 41 13.03 12.90 0.83
N THR A 42 12.08 13.81 0.69
CA THR A 42 12.16 14.98 -0.19
C THR A 42 11.47 16.13 0.51
N LEU A 43 12.03 17.34 0.42
CA LEU A 43 11.41 18.53 0.99
C LEU A 43 10.69 19.31 -0.10
N LEU A 44 9.41 19.57 0.16
CA LEU A 44 8.54 20.37 -0.69
C LEU A 44 8.10 21.63 0.07
N ARG A 45 7.71 22.67 -0.67
CA ARG A 45 7.11 23.88 -0.12
C ARG A 45 5.86 24.23 -0.90
N ALA A 46 4.76 24.42 -0.18
CA ALA A 46 3.52 24.92 -0.75
C ALA A 46 3.52 26.45 -0.82
N TYR A 47 2.89 26.98 -1.87
CA TYR A 47 2.73 28.38 -2.17
C TYR A 47 1.25 28.72 -2.37
N VAL A 48 0.91 29.99 -2.12
CA VAL A 48 -0.42 30.56 -2.26
C VAL A 48 -0.33 31.91 -2.95
N GLY A 49 -1.46 32.42 -3.45
CA GLY A 49 -1.53 33.77 -3.98
C GLY A 49 -1.12 34.82 -2.93
N PRO A 50 -0.78 36.05 -3.33
CA PRO A 50 -0.44 37.13 -2.39
C PRO A 50 -1.54 37.43 -1.36
N ASN A 51 -2.80 37.09 -1.70
CA ASN A 51 -3.96 37.19 -0.82
C ASN A 51 -4.07 36.05 0.22
N GLY A 52 -3.23 35.01 0.12
CA GLY A 52 -3.23 33.84 1.00
C GLY A 52 -4.08 32.67 0.51
N ASP A 53 -4.83 32.82 -0.58
CA ASP A 53 -5.71 31.77 -1.11
C ASP A 53 -4.94 30.78 -1.98
N ALA A 54 -5.44 29.54 -2.05
CA ALA A 54 -4.94 28.53 -2.97
C ALA A 54 -4.96 29.06 -4.42
N ALA A 55 -3.81 29.04 -5.07
CA ALA A 55 -3.60 29.51 -6.44
C ALA A 55 -2.85 28.47 -7.27
N GLU A 56 -3.03 28.55 -8.59
CA GLU A 56 -2.14 27.88 -9.55
C GLU A 56 -0.73 28.52 -9.49
N TYR A 57 0.25 27.90 -10.15
CA TYR A 57 1.61 28.41 -10.19
C TYR A 57 1.70 29.86 -10.71
N SER A 58 2.45 30.69 -9.99
CA SER A 58 2.87 32.03 -10.40
C SER A 58 4.20 32.39 -9.71
N GLU A 59 5.06 33.16 -10.40
CA GLU A 59 6.29 33.68 -9.79
C GLU A 59 6.00 34.63 -8.62
N GLU A 60 4.84 35.26 -8.60
CA GLU A 60 4.40 36.20 -7.55
C GLU A 60 3.83 35.50 -6.31
N ASN A 61 3.58 34.19 -6.37
CA ASN A 61 3.05 33.44 -5.24
C ASN A 61 4.02 33.46 -4.06
N VAL A 62 3.47 33.49 -2.85
CA VAL A 62 4.23 33.56 -1.60
C VAL A 62 4.16 32.23 -0.84
N PRO A 63 5.18 31.89 -0.02
CA PRO A 63 5.15 30.67 0.78
C PRO A 63 3.91 30.60 1.67
N TYR A 64 3.21 29.46 1.63
CA TYR A 64 2.07 29.20 2.50
C TYR A 64 2.49 29.23 3.98
N LYS A 65 1.70 29.89 4.82
CA LYS A 65 1.91 29.97 6.27
C LYS A 65 0.90 29.07 6.97
N PRO A 66 1.27 27.84 7.36
CA PRO A 66 0.35 26.93 8.03
C PRO A 66 0.05 27.42 9.45
N THR A 67 -1.15 27.11 9.95
CA THR A 67 -1.54 27.41 11.34
C THR A 67 -0.72 26.60 12.36
N SER A 68 -0.22 25.42 11.97
CA SER A 68 0.60 24.55 12.81
C SER A 68 1.60 23.75 11.96
N PHE A 69 2.74 23.38 12.54
CA PHE A 69 3.76 22.56 11.90
C PHE A 69 4.45 21.65 12.93
N ILE A 70 5.00 20.53 12.46
CA ILE A 70 5.72 19.55 13.29
C ILE A 70 7.09 20.13 13.66
N LYS A 71 7.45 20.08 14.94
CA LYS A 71 8.77 20.47 15.43
C LYS A 71 9.70 19.26 15.44
N MET A 72 10.94 19.46 15.02
CA MET A 72 11.95 18.41 15.05
C MET A 72 12.53 18.25 16.46
N GLN A 73 12.60 17.02 16.92
CA GLN A 73 13.37 16.63 18.09
C GLN A 73 14.82 16.32 17.65
N LYS A 74 15.81 16.76 18.44
CA LYS A 74 17.22 16.75 18.04
C LYS A 74 18.04 15.61 18.65
N ASP A 75 17.55 15.00 19.73
CA ASP A 75 18.31 14.03 20.52
C ASP A 75 18.15 12.58 20.01
N GLY A 76 17.45 12.40 18.88
CA GLY A 76 17.17 11.09 18.29
C GLY A 76 16.09 10.31 19.04
N VAL A 77 15.87 9.06 18.61
CA VAL A 77 14.89 8.14 19.21
C VAL A 77 15.61 7.03 19.99
N LYS A 78 15.01 6.59 21.09
CA LYS A 78 15.51 5.46 21.90
C LYS A 78 14.52 4.30 21.89
N GLU A 79 15.04 3.11 22.19
CA GLU A 79 14.22 1.92 22.36
C GLU A 79 13.17 2.14 23.47
N GLY A 80 11.92 1.72 23.20
CA GLY A 80 10.80 1.87 24.12
C GLY A 80 10.14 3.26 24.13
N GLU A 81 10.66 4.25 23.40
CA GLU A 81 10.01 5.55 23.29
C GLU A 81 8.72 5.48 22.45
N PHE A 82 7.73 6.29 22.87
CA PHE A 82 6.45 6.36 22.18
C PHE A 82 6.60 7.04 20.81
N VAL A 83 6.05 6.40 19.79
CA VAL A 83 5.96 6.95 18.44
C VAL A 83 4.50 6.92 18.00
N PHE A 84 4.04 8.03 17.41
CA PHE A 84 2.73 8.15 16.81
C PHE A 84 2.87 8.56 15.35
N LEU A 85 2.15 7.85 14.48
CA LEU A 85 2.18 8.05 13.03
C LEU A 85 0.84 8.57 12.56
N LEU A 86 0.87 9.74 11.92
CA LEU A 86 -0.27 10.34 11.24
C LEU A 86 -0.13 10.16 9.73
N GLY A 87 -1.21 9.74 9.08
CA GLY A 87 -1.21 9.56 7.64
C GLY A 87 -2.59 9.18 7.10
N PHE A 88 -2.64 8.95 5.80
CA PHE A 88 -3.86 8.61 5.08
C PHE A 88 -3.72 7.17 4.54
N PRO A 89 -3.91 6.12 5.38
CA PRO A 89 -3.88 4.76 4.91
C PRO A 89 -5.00 4.55 3.88
N GLY A 90 -4.65 4.10 2.66
CA GLY A 90 -5.60 4.04 1.55
C GLY A 90 -6.80 3.12 1.82
N SER A 91 -6.54 1.86 2.18
CA SER A 91 -7.60 0.95 2.63
C SER A 91 -7.02 -0.19 3.48
N THR A 92 -7.86 -0.76 4.34
CA THR A 92 -7.55 -1.99 5.06
C THR A 92 -8.78 -2.89 5.06
N MET A 93 -8.58 -4.19 5.16
CA MET A 93 -9.65 -5.18 5.24
C MET A 93 -9.53 -6.00 6.53
N ARG A 94 -9.42 -5.29 7.66
CA ARG A 94 -9.20 -5.91 8.99
C ARG A 94 -10.37 -6.77 9.47
N TYR A 95 -11.56 -6.58 8.89
CA TYR A 95 -12.78 -7.32 9.20
C TYR A 95 -13.22 -8.24 8.04
N ALA A 96 -12.30 -8.60 7.15
CA ALA A 96 -12.60 -9.57 6.10
C ALA A 96 -13.04 -10.91 6.73
N PRO A 97 -14.14 -11.52 6.24
CA PRO A 97 -14.58 -12.80 6.77
C PRO A 97 -13.62 -13.93 6.35
N THR A 98 -13.65 -15.06 7.06
CA THR A 98 -12.82 -16.24 6.76
C THR A 98 -12.95 -16.66 5.30
N SER A 99 -14.17 -16.72 4.76
CA SER A 99 -14.42 -17.10 3.36
C SER A 99 -13.72 -16.19 2.33
N ARG A 100 -13.61 -14.88 2.62
CA ARG A 100 -12.83 -13.95 1.80
C ARG A 100 -11.33 -14.23 1.88
N LEU A 101 -10.83 -14.47 3.10
CA LEU A 101 -9.42 -14.75 3.33
C LEU A 101 -9.01 -16.06 2.63
N GLU A 102 -9.86 -17.08 2.67
CA GLU A 102 -9.66 -18.34 1.96
C GLU A 102 -9.62 -18.14 0.46
N TYR A 103 -10.63 -17.45 -0.11
CA TYR A 103 -10.63 -17.10 -1.53
C TYR A 103 -9.36 -16.32 -1.91
N SER A 104 -8.93 -15.38 -1.07
CA SER A 104 -7.67 -14.64 -1.30
C SER A 104 -6.45 -15.55 -1.29
N ASP A 105 -6.34 -16.50 -0.36
CA ASP A 105 -5.16 -17.38 -0.21
C ASP A 105 -5.08 -18.45 -1.29
N GLN A 106 -6.24 -19.01 -1.67
CA GLN A 106 -6.33 -20.19 -2.52
C GLN A 106 -6.48 -19.84 -4.00
N VAL A 107 -7.08 -18.69 -4.32
CA VAL A 107 -7.50 -18.36 -5.69
C VAL A 107 -6.91 -17.02 -6.12
N ALA A 108 -7.40 -15.91 -5.56
CA ALA A 108 -7.10 -14.58 -6.11
C ALA A 108 -5.60 -14.19 -6.05
N VAL A 109 -4.92 -14.44 -4.93
CA VAL A 109 -3.48 -14.10 -4.81
C VAL A 109 -2.60 -15.04 -5.65
N PRO A 110 -2.80 -16.38 -5.61
CA PRO A 110 -2.13 -17.29 -6.54
C PRO A 110 -2.31 -16.92 -8.02
N GLY A 111 -3.54 -16.63 -8.46
CA GLY A 111 -3.85 -16.20 -9.83
C GLY A 111 -3.10 -14.92 -10.21
N MET A 112 -3.09 -13.93 -9.31
CA MET A 112 -2.34 -12.68 -9.51
C MET A 112 -0.83 -12.92 -9.60
N ILE A 113 -0.27 -13.79 -8.76
CA ILE A 113 1.16 -14.16 -8.82
C ILE A 113 1.48 -14.83 -10.17
N ALA A 114 0.64 -15.76 -10.63
CA ALA A 114 0.83 -16.43 -11.91
C ALA A 114 0.78 -15.42 -13.07
N ASP A 115 -0.20 -14.51 -13.08
CA ASP A 115 -0.34 -13.49 -14.11
C ASP A 115 0.86 -12.53 -14.16
N PHE A 116 1.27 -11.99 -13.01
CA PHE A 116 2.46 -11.12 -12.93
C PHE A 116 3.73 -11.87 -13.32
N GLY A 117 3.86 -13.14 -12.93
CA GLY A 117 4.96 -14.01 -13.36
C GLY A 117 5.05 -14.13 -14.88
N ARG A 118 3.92 -14.35 -15.56
CA ARG A 118 3.87 -14.39 -17.04
C ARG A 118 4.28 -13.07 -17.66
N LYS A 119 3.74 -11.94 -17.17
CA LYS A 119 4.08 -10.59 -17.65
C LYS A 119 5.56 -10.27 -17.47
N LEU A 120 6.13 -10.62 -16.33
CA LEU A 120 7.57 -10.48 -16.08
C LEU A 120 8.41 -11.37 -17.01
N GLY A 121 7.95 -12.58 -17.31
CA GLY A 121 8.58 -13.45 -18.30
C GLY A 121 8.62 -12.81 -19.70
N TRP A 122 7.52 -12.20 -20.14
CA TRP A 122 7.48 -11.46 -21.40
C TRP A 122 8.43 -10.26 -21.40
N ILE A 123 8.44 -9.47 -20.33
CA ILE A 123 9.36 -8.33 -20.20
C ILE A 123 10.81 -8.81 -20.27
N SER A 124 11.17 -9.85 -19.51
CA SER A 124 12.54 -10.38 -19.49
C SER A 124 13.00 -10.88 -20.86
N ARG A 125 12.07 -11.33 -21.71
CA ARG A 125 12.37 -11.81 -23.06
C ARG A 125 12.70 -10.67 -24.02
N TYR A 126 12.02 -9.54 -23.91
CA TYR A 126 12.09 -8.44 -24.89
C TYR A 126 12.90 -7.23 -24.40
N GLU A 127 13.20 -7.13 -23.10
CA GLU A 127 13.95 -5.98 -22.57
C GLU A 127 15.38 -5.89 -23.09
N THR A 128 15.96 -7.00 -23.57
CA THR A 128 17.31 -7.04 -24.13
C THR A 128 17.37 -6.79 -25.63
N ASP A 129 16.22 -6.61 -26.30
CA ASP A 129 16.16 -6.43 -27.75
C ASP A 129 16.77 -5.08 -28.19
N SER A 130 16.66 -4.04 -27.36
CA SER A 130 17.28 -2.73 -27.58
C SER A 130 17.32 -1.89 -26.30
N GLU A 131 18.14 -0.83 -26.30
CA GLU A 131 18.15 0.16 -25.21
C GLU A 131 16.79 0.89 -25.06
N GLU A 132 16.11 1.14 -26.18
CA GLU A 132 14.77 1.73 -26.18
C GLU A 132 13.73 0.79 -25.54
N ALA A 133 13.82 -0.52 -25.83
CA ALA A 133 12.95 -1.53 -25.20
C ALA A 133 13.21 -1.61 -23.69
N ALA A 134 14.47 -1.63 -23.27
CA ALA A 134 14.85 -1.60 -21.86
C ALA A 134 14.28 -0.36 -21.15
N MET A 135 14.41 0.83 -21.77
CA MET A 135 13.90 2.09 -21.21
C MET A 135 12.37 2.08 -21.08
N LYS A 136 11.65 1.65 -22.13
CA LYS A 136 10.18 1.61 -22.15
C LYS A 136 9.60 0.58 -21.16
N LEU A 137 10.26 -0.56 -20.99
CA LEU A 137 9.78 -1.65 -20.14
C LEU A 137 10.22 -1.51 -18.68
N GLY A 138 11.29 -0.77 -18.39
CA GLY A 138 11.87 -0.65 -17.04
C GLY A 138 10.88 -0.19 -15.96
N GLY A 139 10.04 0.81 -16.26
CA GLY A 139 9.01 1.30 -15.33
C GLY A 139 7.97 0.24 -14.99
N SER A 140 7.42 -0.41 -16.01
CA SER A 140 6.44 -1.51 -15.85
C SER A 140 7.05 -2.72 -15.12
N LYS A 141 8.30 -3.07 -15.44
CA LYS A 141 9.05 -4.15 -14.77
C LYS A 141 9.16 -3.91 -13.28
N LYS A 142 9.59 -2.70 -12.88
CA LYS A 142 9.76 -2.34 -11.46
C LYS A 142 8.44 -2.42 -10.70
N GLY A 143 7.36 -1.87 -11.27
CA GLY A 143 6.01 -1.96 -10.69
C GLY A 143 5.56 -3.42 -10.50
N LEU A 144 5.64 -4.23 -11.56
CA LEU A 144 5.24 -5.64 -11.51
C LEU A 144 6.09 -6.47 -10.53
N LEU A 145 7.40 -6.24 -10.47
CA LEU A 145 8.27 -6.92 -9.51
C LEU A 145 7.89 -6.62 -8.06
N ASN A 146 7.57 -5.37 -7.74
CA ASN A 146 7.14 -4.97 -6.40
C ASN A 146 5.81 -5.64 -6.01
N GLU A 147 4.84 -5.61 -6.92
CA GLU A 147 3.54 -6.26 -6.75
C GLU A 147 3.68 -7.78 -6.58
N PHE A 148 4.50 -8.43 -7.41
CA PHE A 148 4.77 -9.87 -7.36
C PHE A 148 5.43 -10.29 -6.05
N LYS A 149 6.50 -9.58 -5.63
CA LYS A 149 7.19 -9.83 -4.35
C LYS A 149 6.23 -9.65 -3.17
N ARG A 150 5.47 -8.56 -3.14
CA ARG A 150 4.50 -8.28 -2.07
C ARG A 150 3.42 -9.36 -1.99
N SER A 151 2.91 -9.82 -3.13
CA SER A 151 1.86 -10.84 -3.19
C SER A 151 2.35 -12.19 -2.67
N LYS A 152 3.56 -12.60 -3.05
CA LYS A 152 4.22 -13.78 -2.48
C LYS A 152 4.43 -13.65 -0.97
N GLY A 153 4.92 -12.50 -0.52
CA GLY A 153 5.11 -12.20 0.90
C GLY A 153 3.80 -12.31 1.68
N LYS A 154 2.70 -11.77 1.14
CA LYS A 154 1.37 -11.86 1.75
C LYS A 154 0.93 -13.31 1.96
N LEU A 155 1.05 -14.16 0.94
CA LEU A 155 0.66 -15.56 1.00
C LEU A 155 1.48 -16.32 2.06
N LEU A 156 2.80 -16.10 2.09
CA LEU A 156 3.68 -16.69 3.09
C LEU A 156 3.32 -16.23 4.51
N MET A 157 3.06 -14.93 4.71
CA MET A 157 2.75 -14.37 6.02
C MET A 157 1.36 -14.77 6.51
N MET A 158 0.36 -14.88 5.64
CA MET A 158 -0.97 -15.37 6.03
C MET A 158 -0.89 -16.77 6.65
N LYS A 159 -0.09 -17.66 6.06
CA LYS A 159 0.15 -19.01 6.58
C LYS A 159 0.98 -18.99 7.86
N LYS A 160 2.07 -18.20 7.90
CA LYS A 160 2.94 -18.10 9.08
C LYS A 160 2.21 -17.55 10.31
N LEU A 161 1.34 -16.57 10.12
CA LEU A 161 0.54 -15.95 11.17
C LEU A 161 -0.72 -16.74 11.53
N LYS A 162 -1.05 -17.81 10.79
CA LYS A 162 -2.27 -18.61 11.00
C LYS A 162 -3.54 -17.75 11.00
N LEU A 163 -3.57 -16.73 10.13
CA LEU A 163 -4.62 -15.70 10.14
C LEU A 163 -6.02 -16.29 9.87
N LEU A 164 -6.11 -17.35 9.08
CA LEU A 164 -7.36 -18.09 8.86
C LEU A 164 -7.87 -18.72 10.16
N GLU A 165 -7.00 -19.44 10.88
CA GLU A 165 -7.37 -20.08 12.16
C GLU A 165 -7.84 -19.04 13.19
N GLU A 166 -7.16 -17.89 13.26
CA GLU A 166 -7.53 -16.79 14.14
C GLU A 166 -8.90 -16.21 13.77
N ARG A 167 -9.11 -15.87 12.49
CA ARG A 167 -10.37 -15.31 12.01
C ARG A 167 -11.55 -16.25 12.19
N THR A 168 -11.35 -17.55 11.95
CA THR A 168 -12.40 -18.56 12.15
C THR A 168 -12.84 -18.59 13.61
N LYS A 169 -11.90 -18.54 14.56
CA LYS A 169 -12.22 -18.47 16.00
C LYS A 169 -12.98 -17.21 16.37
N GLU A 170 -12.55 -16.04 15.86
CA GLU A 170 -13.25 -14.77 16.07
C GLU A 170 -14.71 -14.84 15.56
N GLU A 171 -14.92 -15.45 14.39
CA GLU A 171 -16.26 -15.62 13.81
C GLU A 171 -17.12 -16.62 14.60
N GLU A 172 -16.55 -17.73 15.06
CA GLU A 172 -17.26 -18.68 15.92
C GLU A 172 -17.70 -18.04 17.25
N GLU A 173 -16.83 -17.21 17.85
CA GLU A 173 -17.17 -16.44 19.05
C GLU A 173 -18.26 -15.40 18.77
N LEU A 174 -18.16 -14.68 17.64
CA LEU A 174 -19.20 -13.73 17.22
C LEU A 174 -20.56 -14.41 17.06
N ILE A 175 -20.62 -15.58 16.43
CA ILE A 175 -21.85 -16.36 16.26
C ILE A 175 -22.44 -16.78 17.61
N LYS A 176 -21.59 -17.20 18.57
CA LYS A 176 -22.05 -17.58 19.91
C LYS A 176 -22.63 -16.39 20.69
N LEU A 177 -22.07 -15.20 20.51
CA LEU A 177 -22.51 -13.98 21.20
C LEU A 177 -23.76 -13.35 20.57
N ASP A 178 -23.98 -13.57 19.27
CA ASP A 178 -25.12 -13.02 18.55
C ASP A 178 -26.39 -13.87 18.69
N ALA A 179 -27.19 -13.58 19.71
CA ALA A 179 -28.47 -14.26 19.96
C ALA A 179 -29.51 -14.10 18.82
N SER A 180 -29.35 -13.11 17.93
CA SER A 180 -30.27 -12.89 16.80
C SER A 180 -30.04 -13.88 15.63
N GLY A 181 -28.84 -14.48 15.57
CA GLY A 181 -28.38 -15.30 14.46
C GLY A 181 -28.09 -14.54 13.15
N ASP A 182 -28.09 -13.21 13.17
CA ASP A 182 -27.76 -12.37 12.01
C ASP A 182 -26.31 -12.58 11.55
N ALA A 183 -25.37 -12.72 12.50
CA ALA A 183 -23.97 -12.99 12.22
C ALA A 183 -23.82 -14.28 11.41
N SER A 184 -24.45 -15.36 11.87
CA SER A 184 -24.43 -16.66 11.18
C SER A 184 -25.01 -16.55 9.76
N ARG A 185 -26.22 -15.96 9.61
CA ARG A 185 -26.84 -15.76 8.29
C ARG A 185 -25.97 -14.93 7.35
N THR A 186 -25.38 -13.85 7.86
CA THR A 186 -24.54 -12.94 7.06
C THR A 186 -23.26 -13.62 6.61
N LEU A 187 -22.56 -14.31 7.51
CA LEU A 187 -21.34 -15.04 7.20
C LEU A 187 -21.59 -16.16 6.19
N SER A 188 -22.69 -16.92 6.34
CA SER A 188 -23.08 -17.94 5.35
C SER A 188 -23.37 -17.34 3.97
N ARG A 189 -24.07 -16.21 3.90
CA ARG A 189 -24.32 -15.53 2.62
C ARG A 189 -23.02 -15.04 1.97
N LEU A 190 -22.10 -14.50 2.76
CA LEU A 190 -20.78 -14.08 2.25
C LEU A 190 -19.96 -15.26 1.76
N ALA A 191 -19.96 -16.38 2.49
CA ALA A 191 -19.31 -17.62 2.07
C ALA A 191 -19.81 -18.10 0.70
N ALA A 192 -21.13 -18.14 0.50
CA ALA A 192 -21.72 -18.52 -0.78
C ALA A 192 -21.24 -17.63 -1.95
N ILE A 193 -21.12 -16.32 -1.74
CA ILE A 193 -20.60 -15.39 -2.76
C ILE A 193 -19.15 -15.73 -3.11
N TYR A 194 -18.30 -16.00 -2.12
CA TYR A 194 -16.90 -16.32 -2.39
C TYR A 194 -16.72 -17.70 -3.02
N ASP A 195 -17.57 -18.68 -2.70
CA ASP A 195 -17.54 -19.98 -3.36
C ASP A 195 -17.98 -19.88 -4.83
N GLU A 196 -18.96 -19.03 -5.14
CA GLU A 196 -19.31 -18.69 -6.53
C GLU A 196 -18.13 -18.06 -7.27
N LEU A 197 -17.42 -17.11 -6.64
CA LEU A 197 -16.23 -16.48 -7.21
C LEU A 197 -15.08 -17.47 -7.46
N LYS A 198 -14.86 -18.45 -6.57
CA LYS A 198 -13.88 -19.52 -6.81
C LYS A 198 -14.21 -20.28 -8.10
N GLY A 199 -15.50 -20.59 -8.32
CA GLY A 199 -15.97 -21.32 -9.49
C GLY A 199 -15.74 -20.60 -10.83
N TYR A 200 -15.62 -19.27 -10.86
CA TYR A 200 -15.35 -18.52 -12.08
C TYR A 200 -13.87 -18.55 -12.51
N GLU A 201 -12.94 -18.62 -11.58
CA GLU A 201 -11.49 -18.62 -11.89
C GLU A 201 -10.96 -20.00 -12.32
N ASP A 202 -11.62 -21.10 -11.95
CA ASP A 202 -11.25 -22.45 -12.41
C ASP A 202 -11.57 -22.73 -13.90
N VAL A 203 -12.31 -21.83 -14.57
CA VAL A 203 -12.78 -21.99 -15.95
C VAL A 203 -11.95 -21.17 -16.96
N SER A 204 -10.97 -20.37 -16.51
CA SER A 204 -10.13 -19.47 -17.34
C SER A 204 -8.66 -19.87 -17.37
#